data_AF-A0A538NFI5-F1
#
_entry.id   AF-A0A538NFI5-F1
#
_cell.length_a   1.000
_cell.length_b   1.000
_cell.length_c   1.000
_cell.angle_alpha   90.00
_cell.angle_beta   90.00
_cell.angle_gamma   90.00
#
_symmetry.space_group_name_H-M   'P 1'
#
loop_
_entity.id
_entity.type
_entity.pdbx_description
1 polymer ?
#
loop_
_entity_poly.entity_id
_entity_poly.type
_entity_poly.pdbx_seq_one_letter_code
_entity_poly.pdbx_strand_id
1 'polypeptide(L)'
;MKLYRAATRQIETLRGHQISFEYRHTSFAPDDMMLAVILELPSKTYNEILKGIRICNEKRRSSQPLGQKSAGCIFKNPPGASAGRMIDELGLKGLSVGDVRVSDRHANFFVNAGHASAKDMLALIADVRERVQQAYGVALENEVVVWNA
;
A
#
# COMPACT_ATOMS: atom_id res chain seq x y z
N MET A 1 21.88 5.14 -3.32
CA MET A 1 20.87 4.84 -4.35
C MET A 1 21.34 5.42 -5.67
N LYS A 2 21.14 4.69 -6.77
CA LYS A 2 21.41 5.15 -8.14
C LYS A 2 20.06 5.41 -8.81
N LEU A 3 19.87 6.62 -9.32
CA LEU A 3 18.63 7.05 -9.96
C LEU A 3 18.92 7.62 -11.35
N TYR A 4 17.98 7.46 -12.27
CA TYR A 4 17.89 8.26 -13.48
C TYR A 4 16.90 9.40 -13.24
N ARG A 5 17.36 10.64 -13.41
CA ARG A 5 16.55 11.85 -13.27
C ARG A 5 15.86 12.15 -14.58
N ALA A 6 14.53 12.06 -14.64
CA ALA A 6 13.80 12.26 -15.89
C ALA A 6 13.94 13.71 -16.41
N ALA A 7 13.90 14.69 -15.49
CA ALA A 7 13.99 16.10 -15.83
C ALA A 7 15.32 16.49 -16.51
N THR A 8 16.44 15.92 -16.04
CA THR A 8 17.78 16.25 -16.56
C THR A 8 18.34 15.20 -17.51
N ARG A 9 17.70 14.02 -17.58
CA ARG A 9 18.15 12.83 -18.32
C ARG A 9 19.54 12.33 -17.89
N GLN A 10 19.88 12.52 -16.62
CA GLN A 10 21.17 12.14 -16.06
C GLN A 10 21.02 11.06 -14.99
N ILE A 11 22.10 10.31 -14.78
CA ILE A 11 22.18 9.36 -13.69
C ILE A 11 22.87 10.02 -12.50
N GLU A 12 22.23 9.95 -11.34
CA GLU A 12 22.74 10.47 -10.08
C GLU A 12 22.91 9.33 -9.07
N THR A 13 23.92 9.44 -8.19
CA THR A 13 24.07 8.56 -7.03
C THR A 13 23.94 9.36 -5.75
N LEU A 14 22.92 9.03 -4.95
CA LEU A 14 22.61 9.68 -3.67
C LEU A 14 22.99 8.79 -2.48
N ARG A 15 23.49 9.41 -1.41
CA ARG A 15 23.60 8.80 -0.08
C ARG A 15 22.30 8.97 0.71
N GLY A 16 22.13 8.16 1.76
CA GLY A 16 20.90 8.15 2.58
C GLY A 16 20.50 9.52 3.12
N HIS A 17 21.47 10.32 3.59
CA HIS A 17 21.22 11.67 4.13
C HIS A 17 20.81 12.71 3.08
N GLN A 18 20.89 12.39 1.78
CA GLN A 18 20.45 13.27 0.69
C GLN A 18 19.01 12.96 0.25
N ILE A 19 18.37 11.96 0.86
CA ILE A 19 17.04 11.51 0.51
C ILE A 19 16.12 11.83 1.69
N SER A 20 15.08 12.63 1.43
CA SER A 20 14.03 12.85 2.42
C SER A 20 13.01 11.72 2.31
N PHE A 21 12.79 11.00 3.42
CA PHE A 21 11.79 9.96 3.55
C PHE A 21 10.71 10.41 4.54
N GLU A 22 9.46 10.30 4.11
CA GLU A 22 8.28 10.61 4.91
C GLU A 22 7.27 9.46 4.79
N TYR A 23 6.18 9.50 5.55
CA TYR A 23 5.15 8.47 5.47
C TYR A 23 4.57 8.39 4.05
N ARG A 24 4.87 7.29 3.36
CA ARG A 24 4.43 7.02 1.97
C ARG A 24 4.92 8.07 0.96
N HIS A 25 5.98 8.80 1.29
CA HIS A 25 6.50 9.86 0.44
C HIS A 25 8.04 9.87 0.45
N THR A 26 8.63 10.25 -0.67
CA THR A 26 10.08 10.36 -0.84
C THR A 26 10.40 11.61 -1.66
N SER A 27 11.60 12.16 -1.51
CA SER A 27 12.08 13.32 -2.29
C SER A 27 12.25 13.08 -3.81
N PHE A 28 11.93 11.90 -4.33
CA PHE A 28 12.08 11.59 -5.76
C PHE A 28 10.91 12.13 -6.56
N ALA A 29 11.19 12.63 -7.77
CA ALA A 29 10.12 13.02 -8.68
C ALA A 29 9.37 11.77 -9.18
N PRO A 30 8.06 11.87 -9.52
CA PRO A 30 7.28 10.72 -10.00
C PRO A 30 7.88 10.02 -11.22
N ASP A 31 8.56 10.77 -12.09
CA ASP A 31 9.17 10.26 -13.32
C ASP A 31 10.62 9.79 -13.14
N ASP A 32 11.21 9.99 -11.95
CA ASP A 32 12.55 9.47 -11.67
C ASP A 32 12.53 7.94 -11.63
N MET A 33 13.56 7.31 -12.22
CA MET A 33 13.66 5.86 -12.25
C MET A 33 14.74 5.38 -11.29
N MET A 34 14.35 4.55 -10.32
CA MET A 34 15.30 3.93 -9.41
C MET A 34 16.04 2.78 -10.11
N LEU A 35 17.36 2.91 -10.27
CA LEU A 35 18.19 1.94 -10.98
C LEU A 35 18.88 0.94 -10.04
N ALA A 36 19.29 1.39 -8.85
CA ALA A 36 19.90 0.51 -7.84
C ALA A 36 19.76 1.07 -6.43
N VAL A 37 19.69 0.17 -5.45
CA VAL A 37 19.69 0.50 -4.02
C VAL A 37 20.80 -0.28 -3.35
N ILE A 38 21.56 0.41 -2.49
CA ILE A 38 22.50 -0.22 -1.56
C ILE A 38 21.91 0.01 -0.18
N LEU A 39 21.71 -1.07 0.57
CA LEU A 39 21.17 -1.05 1.93
C LEU A 39 22.26 -1.47 2.89
N GLU A 40 22.41 -0.71 3.97
CA GLU A 40 23.23 -1.12 5.10
C GLU A 40 22.37 -1.93 6.07
N LEU A 41 22.85 -3.11 6.45
CA LEU A 41 22.13 -4.03 7.33
C LEU A 41 22.94 -4.27 8.60
N PRO A 42 22.30 -4.28 9.79
CA PRO A 42 22.98 -4.66 11.01
C PRO A 42 23.33 -6.16 10.97
N SER A 43 24.55 -6.50 11.39
CA SER A 43 24.95 -7.90 11.54
C SER A 43 24.19 -8.55 12.69
N LYS A 44 23.68 -9.77 12.45
CA LYS A 44 22.96 -10.61 13.41
C LYS A 44 23.29 -12.07 13.15
N THR A 45 23.04 -12.94 14.14
CA THR A 45 23.23 -14.37 13.94
C THR A 45 22.21 -14.92 12.92
N TYR A 46 22.58 -15.98 12.22
CA TYR A 46 21.69 -16.66 11.27
C TYR A 46 20.33 -17.03 11.90
N ASN A 47 20.34 -17.53 13.15
CA ASN A 47 19.13 -17.94 13.86
C ASN A 47 18.21 -16.76 14.19
N GLU A 48 18.76 -15.60 14.58
CA GLU A 48 17.96 -14.40 14.84
C GLU A 48 17.33 -13.84 13.57
N ILE A 49 18.08 -13.84 12.47
CA ILE A 49 17.58 -13.42 11.14
C ILE A 49 16.43 -14.33 10.73
N LEU A 50 16.61 -15.65 10.78
CA LEU A 50 15.59 -16.62 10.40
C LEU A 50 14.34 -16.51 11.27
N LYS A 51 14.50 -16.30 12.58
CA LYS A 51 13.40 -16.06 13.51
C LYS A 51 12.61 -14.80 13.13
N GLY A 52 13.30 -13.69 12.83
CA GLY A 52 12.67 -12.45 12.39
C GLY A 52 11.88 -12.63 11.09
N ILE A 53 12.45 -13.32 10.11
CA ILE A 53 11.78 -13.64 8.84
C ILE A 53 10.50 -14.45 9.10
N ARG A 54 10.56 -15.48 9.96
CA ARG A 54 9.38 -16.30 10.30
C ARG A 54 8.27 -15.47 10.94
N ILE A 55 8.60 -14.65 11.94
CA ILE A 55 7.62 -13.77 12.62
C ILE A 55 6.94 -12.83 11.62
N CYS A 56 7.73 -12.18 10.76
CA CYS A 56 7.19 -11.27 9.74
C CYS A 56 6.28 -12.00 8.74
N ASN A 57 6.69 -13.18 8.29
CA ASN A 57 5.91 -14.00 7.36
C ASN A 57 4.63 -14.53 7.99
N GLU A 58 4.67 -14.99 9.24
CA GLU A 58 3.49 -15.43 9.99
C GLU A 58 2.50 -14.29 10.18
N LYS A 59 2.98 -13.11 10.62
CA LYS A 59 2.14 -11.92 10.74
C LYS A 59 1.51 -11.52 9.41
N ARG A 60 2.27 -11.54 8.31
CA ARG A 60 1.75 -11.22 6.98
C ARG A 60 0.73 -12.26 6.52
N ARG A 61 1.03 -13.55 6.71
CA ARG A 61 0.13 -14.66 6.40
C ARG A 61 -1.14 -14.59 7.20
N SER A 62 -1.11 -14.19 8.47
CA SER A 62 -2.28 -14.14 9.34
C SER A 62 -3.17 -12.93 9.03
N SER A 63 -2.58 -11.80 8.63
CA SER A 63 -3.28 -10.51 8.51
C SER A 63 -3.61 -10.06 7.08
N GLN A 64 -2.99 -10.61 6.02
CA GLN A 64 -3.17 -10.12 4.65
C GLN A 64 -3.71 -11.21 3.71
N PRO A 65 -4.52 -10.86 2.68
CA PRO A 65 -5.07 -11.82 1.72
C PRO A 65 -4.02 -12.30 0.71
N LEU A 66 -2.99 -13.01 1.20
CA LEU A 66 -1.94 -13.57 0.35
C LEU A 66 -2.52 -14.55 -0.68
N GLY A 67 -2.00 -14.51 -1.90
CA GLY A 67 -2.48 -15.33 -3.02
C GLY A 67 -3.70 -14.77 -3.75
N GLN A 68 -4.35 -13.73 -3.22
CA GLN A 68 -5.44 -13.03 -3.91
C GLN A 68 -4.90 -11.83 -4.68
N LYS A 69 -5.51 -11.53 -5.83
CA LYS A 69 -5.13 -10.39 -6.67
C LYS A 69 -5.56 -9.09 -5.98
N SER A 70 -4.62 -8.26 -5.53
CA SER A 70 -4.88 -6.95 -4.93
C SER A 70 -3.71 -5.99 -5.15
N ALA A 71 -3.96 -4.69 -4.99
CA ALA A 71 -2.94 -3.64 -5.11
C ALA A 71 -2.29 -3.24 -3.77
N GLY A 72 -2.51 -4.03 -2.71
CA GLY A 72 -2.10 -3.67 -1.35
C GLY A 72 -3.18 -2.90 -0.58
N CYS A 73 -2.76 -2.07 0.38
CA CYS A 73 -3.67 -1.17 1.06
C CYS A 73 -4.21 -0.14 0.07
N ILE A 74 -5.53 0.04 0.02
CA ILE A 74 -6.19 1.00 -0.86
C ILE A 74 -6.00 2.43 -0.36
N PHE A 75 -6.15 2.63 0.95
CA PHE A 75 -6.08 3.95 1.58
C PHE A 75 -4.86 4.09 2.48
N LYS A 76 -4.34 5.31 2.57
CA LYS A 76 -3.40 5.71 3.62
C LYS A 76 -4.10 5.66 4.97
N ASN A 77 -3.32 5.47 6.04
CA ASN A 77 -3.85 5.65 7.37
C ASN A 77 -3.94 7.16 7.70
N PRO A 78 -5.11 7.67 8.12
CA PRO A 78 -5.21 9.03 8.62
C PRO A 78 -4.40 9.20 9.92
N PRO A 79 -3.94 10.41 10.26
CA PRO A 79 -3.17 10.65 11.48
C PRO A 79 -3.86 10.10 12.74
N GLY A 80 -3.15 9.28 13.50
CA GLY A 80 -3.66 8.70 14.76
C GLY A 80 -4.70 7.58 14.61
N ALA A 81 -5.08 7.18 13.39
CA ALA A 81 -6.08 6.14 13.19
C ALA A 81 -5.73 5.18 12.04
N SER A 82 -6.57 4.16 11.82
CA SER A 82 -6.34 3.11 10.83
C SER A 82 -7.52 3.05 9.87
N ALA A 83 -7.26 3.26 8.57
CA ALA A 83 -8.29 3.14 7.55
C ALA A 83 -8.89 1.72 7.54
N GLY A 84 -8.03 0.70 7.68
CA GLY A 84 -8.49 -0.69 7.79
C GLY A 84 -9.39 -0.93 9.00
N ARG A 85 -9.14 -0.28 10.14
CA ARG A 85 -10.00 -0.42 11.32
C ARG A 85 -11.36 0.25 11.09
N MET A 86 -11.37 1.48 10.57
CA MET A 86 -12.63 2.20 10.28
C MET A 86 -13.51 1.42 9.31
N ILE A 87 -12.93 0.85 8.24
CA ILE A 87 -13.68 0.06 7.25
C ILE A 87 -14.24 -1.23 7.88
N ASP A 88 -13.48 -1.87 8.77
CA ASP A 88 -13.87 -3.09 9.47
C ASP A 88 -15.00 -2.84 10.50
N GLU A 89 -14.90 -1.75 11.27
CA GLU A 89 -15.92 -1.33 12.26
C GLU A 89 -17.25 -0.97 11.60
N LEU A 90 -17.23 -0.48 10.35
CA LEU A 90 -18.43 -0.29 9.54
C LEU A 90 -19.00 -1.58 8.94
N GLY A 91 -18.36 -2.73 9.20
CA GLY A 91 -18.80 -4.03 8.71
C GLY A 91 -18.66 -4.20 7.20
N LEU A 92 -17.77 -3.44 6.55
CA LEU A 92 -17.68 -3.40 5.08
C LEU A 92 -16.86 -4.55 4.49
N LYS A 93 -16.30 -5.45 5.30
CA LYS A 93 -15.67 -6.68 4.79
C LYS A 93 -16.68 -7.49 3.99
N GLY A 94 -16.24 -7.97 2.84
CA GLY A 94 -17.08 -8.71 1.91
C GLY A 94 -17.96 -7.85 1.01
N LEU A 95 -18.10 -6.53 1.25
CA LEU A 95 -18.75 -5.59 0.34
C LEU A 95 -18.14 -5.72 -1.06
N SER A 96 -18.97 -5.74 -2.10
CA SER A 96 -18.53 -6.00 -3.46
C SER A 96 -19.17 -5.07 -4.49
N VAL A 97 -18.42 -4.81 -5.56
CA VAL A 97 -18.89 -4.20 -6.80
C VAL A 97 -18.33 -5.05 -7.93
N GLY A 98 -19.20 -5.72 -8.68
CA GLY A 98 -18.78 -6.75 -9.64
C GLY A 98 -17.92 -7.82 -8.96
N ASP A 99 -16.76 -8.10 -9.56
CA ASP A 99 -15.79 -9.08 -9.05
C ASP A 99 -14.78 -8.49 -8.05
N VAL A 100 -14.88 -7.21 -7.69
CA VAL A 100 -14.06 -6.64 -6.60
C VAL A 100 -14.79 -6.79 -5.29
N ARG A 101 -14.10 -7.24 -4.25
CA ARG A 101 -14.61 -7.16 -2.89
C ARG A 101 -13.61 -6.61 -1.89
N VAL A 102 -14.12 -6.03 -0.81
CA VAL A 102 -13.33 -5.76 0.39
C VAL A 102 -12.94 -7.09 1.01
N SER A 103 -11.65 -7.32 1.22
CA SER A 103 -11.13 -8.58 1.75
C SER A 103 -11.69 -8.89 3.13
N ASP A 104 -12.23 -10.09 3.31
CA ASP A 104 -12.67 -10.62 4.61
C ASP A 104 -11.53 -10.67 5.65
N ARG A 105 -10.28 -10.67 5.16
CA ARG A 105 -9.09 -10.78 6.00
C ARG A 105 -8.54 -9.43 6.44
N HIS A 106 -8.55 -8.45 5.56
CA HIS A 106 -8.02 -7.10 5.84
C HIS A 106 -8.88 -6.05 5.13
N ALA A 107 -9.63 -5.27 5.89
CA ALA A 107 -10.63 -4.37 5.30
C ALA A 107 -10.04 -3.25 4.41
N ASN A 108 -8.77 -2.86 4.61
CA ASN A 108 -8.08 -1.94 3.68
C ASN A 108 -7.53 -2.60 2.40
N PHE A 109 -7.78 -3.89 2.15
CA PHE A 109 -7.37 -4.58 0.92
C PHE A 109 -8.60 -4.90 0.09
N PHE A 110 -8.63 -4.44 -1.15
CA PHE A 110 -9.67 -4.81 -2.09
C PHE A 110 -9.10 -5.84 -3.06
N VAL A 111 -9.79 -6.96 -3.17
CA VAL A 111 -9.33 -8.14 -3.90
C VAL A 111 -10.21 -8.33 -5.13
N ASN A 112 -9.55 -8.66 -6.24
CA ASN A 112 -10.22 -9.08 -7.47
C ASN A 112 -10.44 -10.60 -7.41
N ALA A 113 -11.71 -11.01 -7.32
CA ALA A 113 -12.14 -12.41 -7.26
C ALA A 113 -12.08 -13.14 -8.61
N GLY A 114 -11.81 -12.45 -9.71
CA GLY A 114 -11.77 -13.04 -11.04
C GLY A 114 -11.50 -12.02 -12.14
N HIS A 115 -12.59 -11.47 -12.68
CA HIS A 115 -12.66 -10.68 -13.91
C HIS A 115 -12.95 -9.20 -13.66
N ALA A 116 -12.65 -8.68 -12.47
CA ALA A 116 -12.97 -7.30 -12.15
C ALA A 116 -12.27 -6.29 -13.07
N SER A 117 -13.02 -5.26 -13.46
CA SER A 117 -12.49 -4.12 -14.20
C SER A 117 -11.90 -3.06 -13.26
N ALA A 118 -11.08 -2.15 -13.80
CA ALA A 118 -10.64 -0.97 -13.07
C ALA A 118 -11.83 -0.08 -12.63
N LYS A 119 -12.91 -0.05 -13.42
CA LYS A 119 -14.13 0.70 -13.08
C LYS A 119 -14.80 0.12 -11.83
N ASP A 120 -14.87 -1.20 -11.70
CA ASP A 120 -15.43 -1.86 -10.52
C ASP A 120 -14.59 -1.56 -9.27
N MET A 121 -13.26 -1.59 -9.42
CA MET A 121 -12.34 -1.25 -8.34
C MET A 121 -12.53 0.21 -7.90
N LEU A 122 -12.58 1.16 -8.84
CA LEU A 122 -12.77 2.57 -8.53
C LEU A 122 -14.15 2.85 -7.92
N ALA A 123 -15.20 2.15 -8.36
CA ALA A 123 -16.53 2.25 -7.77
C ALA A 123 -16.56 1.78 -6.32
N LEU A 124 -15.93 0.64 -6.01
CA LEU A 124 -15.82 0.15 -4.63
C LEU A 124 -14.97 1.10 -3.76
N ILE A 125 -13.89 1.67 -4.31
CA ILE A 125 -13.06 2.69 -3.64
C ILE A 125 -13.89 3.92 -3.30
N ALA A 126 -14.71 4.41 -4.22
CA ALA A 126 -15.57 5.56 -3.99
C ALA A 126 -16.63 5.27 -2.91
N ASP A 127 -17.33 4.14 -2.98
CA ASP A 127 -18.36 3.74 -2.03
C ASP A 127 -17.80 3.61 -0.59
N VAL A 128 -16.68 2.89 -0.43
CA VAL A 128 -16.04 2.74 0.90
C VAL A 128 -15.56 4.09 1.43
N ARG A 129 -14.98 4.94 0.59
CA ARG A 129 -14.52 6.27 1.00
C ARG A 129 -15.68 7.14 1.48
N GLU A 130 -16.80 7.13 0.76
CA GLU A 130 -17.99 7.90 1.12
C GLU A 130 -18.56 7.45 2.46
N ARG A 131 -18.68 6.13 2.68
CA ARG A 131 -19.18 5.58 3.95
C ARG A 131 -18.30 5.96 5.14
N VAL A 132 -16.97 5.91 4.97
CA VAL A 132 -16.03 6.32 6.02
C VAL A 132 -16.14 7.82 6.29
N GLN A 133 -16.27 8.64 5.25
CA GLN A 133 -16.49 10.09 5.40
C GLN A 133 -17.79 10.38 6.15
N GLN A 134 -18.89 9.69 5.84
CA GLN A 134 -20.19 9.89 6.49
C GLN A 134 -20.17 9.46 7.96
N ALA A 135 -19.52 8.35 8.29
CA ALA A 135 -19.52 7.80 9.64
C ALA A 135 -18.49 8.46 10.58
N TYR A 136 -17.30 8.78 10.07
CA TYR A 136 -16.18 9.29 10.89
C TYR A 136 -15.84 10.76 10.62
N GLY A 137 -16.41 11.37 9.57
CA GLY A 137 -15.98 12.70 9.12
C GLY A 137 -14.58 12.74 8.50
N VAL A 138 -13.99 11.58 8.21
CA VAL A 138 -12.60 11.44 7.73
C VAL A 138 -12.56 11.15 6.23
N ALA A 139 -11.85 12.01 5.49
CA ALA A 139 -11.60 11.82 4.07
C ALA A 139 -10.40 10.88 3.87
N LEU A 140 -10.66 9.63 3.46
CA LEU A 140 -9.58 8.70 3.17
C LEU A 140 -8.86 9.05 1.86
N GLU A 141 -7.55 9.24 1.94
CA GLU A 141 -6.67 9.39 0.78
C GLU A 141 -6.27 8.04 0.20
N ASN A 142 -6.21 7.95 -1.13
CA ASN A 142 -5.67 6.78 -1.80
C ASN A 142 -4.17 6.62 -1.51
N GLU A 143 -3.78 5.39 -1.18
CA GLU A 143 -2.40 4.91 -1.20
C GLU A 143 -2.04 4.39 -2.61
N VAL A 144 -3.01 3.77 -3.28
CA VAL A 144 -2.83 3.25 -4.64
C VAL A 144 -2.78 4.40 -5.66
N VAL A 145 -1.87 4.27 -6.64
CA VAL A 145 -1.80 5.19 -7.78
C VAL A 145 -2.72 4.71 -8.88
N VAL A 146 -3.60 5.59 -9.33
CA VAL A 146 -4.52 5.34 -10.47
C VAL A 146 -3.91 5.96 -11.71
N TRP A 147 -3.56 5.13 -12.69
CA TRP A 147 -3.06 5.56 -13.99
C TRP A 147 -4.24 5.63 -14.96
N ASN A 148 -4.57 6.84 -15.42
CA ASN A 148 -5.56 7.03 -16.47
C ASN A 148 -4.84 6.93 -17.82
N ALA A 149 -5.41 6.16 -18.75
CA ALA A 149 -4.96 6.06 -20.13
C ALA A 149 -5.52 7.21 -20.98
#